data_AF-A0A923NUG5-F1
#
_entry.id   AF-A0A923NUG5-F1
#
_cell.length_a   1.000
_cell.length_b   1.000
_cell.length_c   1.000
_cell.angle_alpha   90.00
_cell.angle_beta   90.00
_cell.angle_gamma   90.00
#
_symmetry.space_group_name_H-M   'P 1'
#
loop_
_entity.id
_entity.type
_entity.pdbx_description
1 polymer ?
#
loop_
_entity_poly.entity_id
_entity_poly.type
_entity_poly.pdbx_seq_one_letter_code
_entity_poly.pdbx_strand_id
1 'polypeptide(L)'
;MAKPKLKNAAKKPAAAGVDARQIGKTVMDSAQQIWLAGLGAFAKAQQEGGKLFEALVKEGSALEARTRKFTQAKVDEARGNVESTLGQVRERSQETWDKLEKVFEDRVSRSLKRLGIPGNADIKRLEARIDQLSAAIGKRGGSKPAAAKRAPRKRAAG
;
A
#
# COMPACT_ATOMS: atom_id res chain seq x y z
N MET A 1 105.36 -5.75 -30.23
CA MET A 1 105.13 -4.89 -29.04
C MET A 1 104.30 -3.68 -29.51
N ALA A 2 103.25 -3.16 -28.88
CA ALA A 2 102.29 -3.62 -27.89
C ALA A 2 101.01 -2.81 -28.20
N LYS A 3 99.87 -3.46 -28.46
CA LYS A 3 98.59 -2.78 -28.69
C LYS A 3 97.89 -2.54 -27.33
N PRO A 4 97.39 -1.34 -27.05
CA PRO A 4 96.76 -1.05 -25.75
C PRO A 4 95.42 -1.79 -25.64
N LYS A 5 95.19 -2.42 -24.48
CA LYS A 5 93.96 -3.17 -24.17
C LYS A 5 92.82 -2.21 -23.80
N LEU A 6 91.73 -2.28 -24.55
CA LEU A 6 90.41 -1.78 -24.15
C LEU A 6 89.91 -2.59 -22.96
N LYS A 7 89.79 -1.97 -21.78
CA LYS A 7 89.10 -2.55 -20.63
C LYS A 7 87.65 -2.06 -20.62
N ASN A 8 86.74 -2.94 -21.02
CA ASN A 8 85.31 -2.85 -20.71
C ASN A 8 85.14 -2.85 -19.18
N ALA A 9 84.73 -1.72 -18.61
CA ALA A 9 84.13 -1.69 -17.29
C ALA A 9 82.61 -1.56 -17.49
N ALA A 10 81.92 -2.70 -17.45
CA ALA A 10 80.47 -2.74 -17.34
C ALA A 10 80.06 -2.02 -16.05
N LYS A 11 79.60 -0.77 -16.18
CA LYS A 11 78.99 -0.02 -15.08
C LYS A 11 77.59 -0.59 -14.83
N LYS A 12 77.52 -1.57 -13.93
CA LYS A 12 76.26 -2.09 -13.38
C LYS A 12 75.52 -0.92 -12.70
N PRO A 13 74.22 -0.69 -12.96
CA PRO A 13 73.48 0.29 -12.20
C PRO A 13 73.37 -0.24 -10.76
N ALA A 14 73.99 0.45 -9.82
CA ALA A 14 73.71 0.24 -8.41
C ALA A 14 72.27 0.68 -8.18
N ALA A 15 71.38 -0.30 -8.01
CA ALA A 15 70.07 -0.05 -7.44
C ALA A 15 70.29 0.61 -6.07
N ALA A 16 69.97 1.90 -5.98
CA ALA A 16 69.90 2.60 -4.71
C ALA A 16 68.85 1.87 -3.87
N GLY A 17 69.30 1.14 -2.85
CA GLY A 17 68.45 0.48 -1.88
C GLY A 17 67.68 1.55 -1.12
N VAL A 18 66.42 1.78 -1.51
CA VAL A 18 65.47 2.39 -0.60
C VAL A 18 65.19 1.33 0.45
N ASP A 19 65.63 1.57 1.68
CA ASP A 19 65.45 0.67 2.80
C ASP A 19 63.97 0.32 2.96
N ALA A 20 63.61 -0.95 2.79
CA ALA A 20 62.23 -1.43 2.91
C ALA A 20 61.60 -1.06 4.28
N ARG A 21 62.43 -0.90 5.32
CA ARG A 21 62.02 -0.40 6.64
C ARG A 21 61.59 1.07 6.62
N GLN A 22 62.21 1.89 5.79
CA GLN A 22 61.88 3.31 5.64
C GLN A 22 60.56 3.49 4.88
N ILE A 23 60.32 2.65 3.85
CA ILE A 23 59.04 2.60 3.13
C ILE A 23 57.91 2.09 4.06
N GLY A 24 58.16 1.04 4.85
CA GLY A 24 57.17 0.55 5.81
C GLY A 24 56.77 1.61 6.84
N LYS A 25 57.71 2.45 7.26
CA LYS A 25 57.46 3.53 8.24
C LYS A 25 56.64 4.67 7.64
N THR A 26 56.93 5.11 6.42
CA THR A 26 56.15 6.17 5.75
C THR A 26 54.74 5.72 5.38
N VAL A 27 54.56 4.45 5.00
CA VAL A 27 53.23 3.86 4.75
C VAL A 27 52.43 3.78 6.04
N MET A 28 53.05 3.37 7.15
CA MET A 28 52.38 3.32 8.46
C MET A 28 51.97 4.72 8.93
N ASP A 29 52.86 5.71 8.82
CA ASP A 29 52.57 7.10 9.19
C ASP A 29 51.42 7.67 8.32
N SER A 30 51.41 7.36 7.02
CA SER A 30 50.34 7.78 6.10
C SER A 30 49.01 7.11 6.43
N ALA A 31 49.01 5.81 6.72
CA ALA A 31 47.82 5.08 7.12
C ALA A 31 47.26 5.58 8.46
N GLN A 32 48.13 5.95 9.40
CA GLN A 32 47.74 6.58 10.66
C GLN A 32 47.13 7.97 10.43
N GLN A 33 47.69 8.77 9.52
CA GLN A 33 47.11 10.07 9.15
C GLN A 33 45.75 9.92 8.48
N ILE A 34 45.58 8.95 7.57
CA ILE A 34 44.30 8.66 6.93
C ILE A 34 43.27 8.22 7.97
N TRP A 35 43.66 7.40 8.94
CA TRP A 35 42.79 6.96 10.02
C TRP A 35 42.32 8.11 10.91
N LEU A 36 43.26 8.98 11.32
CA LEU A 36 42.95 10.16 12.12
C LEU A 36 42.08 11.18 11.35
N ALA A 37 42.35 11.37 10.07
CA ALA A 37 41.52 12.20 9.19
C ALA A 37 40.11 11.62 9.04
N GLY A 38 39.98 10.30 8.90
CA GLY A 38 38.70 9.60 8.86
C GLY A 38 37.89 9.78 10.13
N LEU A 39 38.53 9.65 11.31
CA LEU A 39 37.89 9.91 12.61
C LEU A 39 37.50 11.37 12.79
N GLY A 40 38.34 12.32 12.36
CA GLY A 40 38.05 13.74 12.41
C GLY A 40 36.88 14.15 11.49
N ALA A 41 36.82 13.60 10.28
CA ALA A 41 35.72 13.83 9.35
C ALA A 41 34.40 13.23 9.87
N PHE A 42 34.44 12.03 10.47
CA PHE A 42 33.28 11.41 11.10
C PHE A 42 32.75 12.24 12.29
N ALA A 43 33.64 12.69 13.17
CA ALA A 43 33.27 13.56 14.29
C ALA A 43 32.66 14.89 13.81
N LYS A 44 33.22 15.49 12.74
CA LYS A 44 32.68 16.71 12.13
C LYS A 44 31.31 16.48 11.50
N ALA A 45 31.13 15.36 10.78
CA ALA A 45 29.83 14.96 10.25
C ALA A 45 28.79 14.69 11.35
N GLN A 46 29.20 14.17 12.51
CA GLN A 46 28.29 13.98 13.64
C GLN A 46 27.89 15.32 14.29
N GLN A 47 28.82 16.27 14.43
CA GLN A 47 28.54 17.61 14.97
C GLN A 47 27.69 18.46 14.02
N GLU A 48 27.95 18.39 12.71
CA GLU A 48 27.23 19.17 11.70
C GLU A 48 25.94 18.46 11.25
N GLY A 49 25.87 17.13 11.36
CA GLY A 49 24.74 16.31 10.95
C GLY A 49 23.46 16.59 11.74
N GLY A 50 23.56 16.87 13.05
CA GLY A 50 22.39 17.23 13.87
C GLY A 50 21.72 18.54 13.42
N LYS A 51 22.52 19.56 13.08
CA LYS A 51 22.01 20.86 12.61
C LYS A 51 21.41 20.78 11.21
N LEU A 52 22.04 20.02 10.31
CA LEU A 52 21.46 19.73 8.99
C LEU A 52 20.16 18.94 9.10
N PHE A 53 20.11 17.94 10.00
CA PHE A 53 18.90 17.18 10.24
C PHE A 53 17.77 18.07 10.79
N GLU A 54 18.03 18.89 11.80
CA GLU A 54 17.05 19.83 12.33
C GLU A 54 16.55 20.83 11.27
N ALA A 55 17.45 21.32 10.41
CA ALA A 55 17.09 22.18 9.29
C ALA A 55 16.16 21.47 8.29
N LEU A 56 16.49 20.22 7.91
CA LEU A 56 15.68 19.39 7.03
C LEU A 56 14.32 19.05 7.64
N VAL A 57 14.24 18.78 8.95
CA VAL A 57 12.98 18.54 9.67
C VAL A 57 12.11 19.80 9.68
N LYS A 58 12.71 20.97 9.90
CA LYS A 58 12.00 22.25 9.86
C LYS A 58 11.47 22.57 8.46
N GLU A 59 12.26 22.28 7.43
CA GLU A 59 11.85 22.46 6.03
C GLU A 59 10.76 21.46 5.63
N GLY A 60 10.89 20.19 6.05
CA GLY A 60 9.89 19.14 5.83
C GLY A 60 8.54 19.45 6.50
N SER A 61 8.55 19.90 7.76
CA SER A 61 7.33 20.30 8.48
C SER A 61 6.69 21.56 7.87
N ALA A 62 7.48 22.52 7.39
CA ALA A 62 6.97 23.69 6.66
C ALA A 62 6.34 23.29 5.31
N LEU A 63 6.96 22.34 4.60
CA LEU A 63 6.45 21.79 3.34
C LEU A 63 5.16 20.99 3.56
N GLU A 64 5.08 20.17 4.61
CA GLU A 64 3.87 19.45 5.01
C GLU A 64 2.75 20.43 5.35
N ALA A 65 3.03 21.46 6.17
CA ALA A 65 2.04 22.46 6.54
C ALA A 65 1.51 23.22 5.32
N ARG A 66 2.38 23.58 4.36
CA ARG A 66 1.97 24.20 3.08
C ARG A 66 1.12 23.24 2.27
N THR A 67 1.59 22.00 2.08
CA THR A 67 0.88 20.98 1.32
C THR A 67 -0.49 20.74 1.91
N ARG A 68 -0.60 20.48 3.21
CA ARG A 68 -1.86 20.27 3.91
C ARG A 68 -2.84 21.42 3.71
N LYS A 69 -2.39 22.68 3.77
CA LYS A 69 -3.24 23.85 3.47
C LYS A 69 -3.74 23.86 2.03
N PHE A 70 -2.88 23.56 1.06
CA PHE A 70 -3.26 23.46 -0.35
C PHE A 70 -4.23 22.30 -0.60
N THR A 71 -3.97 21.11 -0.03
CA THR A 71 -4.85 19.95 -0.16
C THR A 71 -6.20 20.20 0.52
N GLN A 72 -6.20 20.83 1.70
CA GLN A 72 -7.43 21.16 2.41
C GLN A 72 -8.26 22.19 1.62
N ALA A 73 -7.62 23.26 1.11
CA ALA A 73 -8.30 24.21 0.24
C ALA A 73 -8.89 23.54 -1.02
N LYS A 74 -8.17 22.59 -1.63
CA LYS A 74 -8.64 21.85 -2.80
C LYS A 74 -9.75 20.85 -2.47
N VAL A 75 -9.69 20.20 -1.32
CA VAL A 75 -10.76 19.29 -0.84
C VAL A 75 -12.01 20.08 -0.48
N ASP A 76 -11.86 21.24 0.15
CA ASP A 76 -13.00 22.10 0.50
C ASP A 76 -13.63 22.72 -0.76
N GLU A 77 -12.83 23.13 -1.75
CA GLU A 77 -13.30 23.55 -3.08
C GLU A 77 -14.03 22.41 -3.80
N ALA A 78 -13.44 21.21 -3.82
CA ALA A 78 -14.06 20.04 -4.43
C ALA A 78 -15.35 19.63 -3.71
N ARG A 79 -15.38 19.69 -2.38
CA ARG A 79 -16.60 19.45 -1.58
C ARG A 79 -17.67 20.48 -1.89
N GLY A 80 -17.33 21.77 -1.94
CA GLY A 80 -18.27 22.83 -2.30
C GLY A 80 -18.84 22.65 -3.71
N ASN A 81 -18.01 22.26 -4.68
CA ASN A 81 -18.45 21.98 -6.05
C ASN A 81 -19.32 20.72 -6.13
N VAL A 82 -18.96 19.66 -5.42
CA VAL A 82 -19.78 18.44 -5.33
C VAL A 82 -21.11 18.74 -4.66
N GLU A 83 -21.14 19.49 -3.56
CA GLU A 83 -22.35 19.85 -2.84
C GLU A 83 -23.26 20.77 -3.67
N SER A 84 -22.69 21.74 -4.39
CA SER A 84 -23.43 22.56 -5.36
C SER A 84 -24.00 21.72 -6.50
N THR A 85 -23.22 20.78 -7.04
CA THR A 85 -23.67 19.87 -8.10
C THR A 85 -24.75 18.92 -7.58
N LEU A 86 -24.58 18.36 -6.37
CA LEU A 86 -25.58 17.51 -5.72
C LEU A 86 -26.88 18.28 -5.47
N GLY A 87 -26.80 19.54 -5.03
CA GLY A 87 -27.93 20.43 -4.86
C GLY A 87 -28.66 20.69 -6.18
N GLN A 88 -27.91 21.04 -7.23
CA GLN A 88 -28.48 21.28 -8.56
C GLN A 88 -29.06 20.01 -9.22
N VAL A 89 -28.49 18.83 -8.98
CA VAL A 89 -28.99 17.54 -9.49
C VAL A 89 -30.17 17.04 -8.65
N ARG A 90 -30.23 17.36 -7.35
CA ARG A 90 -31.39 17.11 -6.49
C ARG A 90 -32.59 17.95 -6.90
N GLU A 91 -32.35 19.18 -7.32
CA GLU A 91 -33.39 20.08 -7.84
C GLU A 91 -33.78 19.75 -9.29
N ARG A 92 -32.83 19.27 -10.11
CA ARG A 92 -33.08 18.74 -11.46
C ARG A 92 -33.32 17.22 -11.45
N SER A 93 -34.54 16.87 -11.01
CA SER A 93 -35.23 15.60 -11.30
C SER A 93 -34.86 14.38 -10.44
N GLN A 94 -35.85 13.89 -9.67
CA GLN A 94 -35.83 12.57 -9.02
C GLN A 94 -35.50 11.42 -10.00
N GLU A 95 -35.89 11.54 -11.27
CA GLU A 95 -35.60 10.53 -12.30
C GLU A 95 -34.10 10.29 -12.56
N THR A 96 -33.25 11.30 -12.37
CA THR A 96 -31.80 11.13 -12.53
C THR A 96 -31.23 10.38 -11.33
N TRP A 97 -31.77 10.63 -10.14
CA TRP A 97 -31.42 9.90 -8.91
C TRP A 97 -31.82 8.44 -8.98
N ASP A 98 -33.02 8.12 -9.45
CA ASP A 98 -33.48 6.74 -9.63
C ASP A 98 -32.58 5.95 -10.61
N LYS A 99 -32.06 6.62 -11.66
CA LYS A 99 -31.10 6.01 -12.60
C LYS A 99 -29.75 5.77 -11.95
N LEU A 100 -29.26 6.70 -11.13
CA LEU A 100 -28.01 6.55 -10.39
C LEU A 100 -28.12 5.45 -9.33
N GLU A 101 -29.27 5.34 -8.65
CA GLU A 101 -29.55 4.26 -7.70
C GLU A 101 -29.47 2.89 -8.38
N LYS A 102 -30.06 2.74 -9.57
CA LYS A 102 -29.92 1.51 -10.37
C LYS A 102 -28.48 1.20 -10.76
N VAL A 103 -27.70 2.19 -11.21
CA VAL A 103 -26.30 1.98 -11.59
C VAL A 103 -25.43 1.63 -10.38
N PHE A 104 -25.70 2.27 -9.24
CA PHE A 104 -25.05 1.98 -7.98
C PHE A 104 -25.38 0.56 -7.50
N GLU A 105 -26.66 0.18 -7.49
CA GLU A 105 -27.10 -1.17 -7.14
C GLU A 105 -26.44 -2.21 -8.06
N ASP A 106 -26.38 -1.96 -9.37
CA ASP A 106 -25.69 -2.83 -10.33
C ASP A 106 -24.19 -2.96 -10.04
N ARG A 107 -23.53 -1.87 -9.62
CA ARG A 107 -22.09 -1.89 -9.33
C ARG A 107 -21.80 -2.59 -8.00
N VAL A 108 -22.61 -2.32 -6.98
CA VAL A 108 -22.54 -3.00 -5.69
C VAL A 108 -22.84 -4.48 -5.85
N SER A 109 -23.92 -4.84 -6.55
CA SER A 109 -24.30 -6.22 -6.88
C SER A 109 -23.18 -6.96 -7.61
N ARG A 110 -22.55 -6.34 -8.63
CA ARG A 110 -21.39 -6.93 -9.32
C ARG A 110 -20.19 -7.14 -8.39
N SER A 111 -19.96 -6.22 -7.45
CA SER A 111 -18.84 -6.31 -6.50
C SER A 111 -19.09 -7.41 -5.46
N LEU A 112 -20.31 -7.50 -4.94
CA LEU A 112 -20.74 -8.56 -4.02
C LEU A 112 -20.70 -9.94 -4.67
N LYS A 113 -21.17 -10.07 -5.93
CA LYS A 113 -21.07 -11.32 -6.70
C LYS A 113 -19.62 -11.76 -6.91
N ARG A 114 -18.71 -10.81 -7.17
CA ARG A 114 -17.26 -11.09 -7.26
C ARG A 114 -16.68 -11.62 -5.95
N LEU A 115 -17.25 -11.22 -4.82
CA LEU A 115 -16.90 -11.71 -3.49
C LEU A 115 -17.64 -13.00 -3.10
N GLY A 116 -18.44 -13.57 -4.01
CA GLY A 116 -19.20 -14.81 -3.76
C GLY A 116 -20.45 -14.61 -2.90
N ILE A 117 -20.88 -13.36 -2.66
CA ILE A 117 -22.06 -13.06 -1.87
C ILE A 117 -23.30 -13.14 -2.78
N PRO A 118 -24.26 -14.05 -2.52
CA PRO A 118 -25.47 -14.18 -3.32
C PRO A 118 -26.39 -12.96 -3.18
N GLY A 119 -27.05 -12.58 -4.27
CA GLY A 119 -28.00 -11.46 -4.27
C GLY A 119 -29.40 -11.85 -3.78
N ASN A 120 -30.26 -10.85 -3.58
CA ASN A 120 -31.67 -11.03 -3.21
C ASN A 120 -32.45 -11.95 -4.18
N ALA A 121 -32.22 -11.82 -5.49
CA ALA A 121 -32.87 -12.64 -6.51
C ALA A 121 -32.46 -14.11 -6.42
N ASP A 122 -31.19 -14.37 -6.07
CA ASP A 122 -30.67 -15.72 -5.89
C ASP A 122 -31.27 -16.38 -4.65
N ILE A 123 -31.41 -15.61 -3.55
CA ILE A 123 -32.09 -16.04 -2.32
C ILE A 123 -33.55 -16.39 -2.60
N LYS A 124 -34.30 -15.53 -3.29
CA LYS A 124 -35.71 -15.80 -3.66
C LYS A 124 -35.86 -17.03 -4.54
N ARG A 125 -34.91 -17.27 -5.46
CA ARG A 125 -34.89 -18.49 -6.28
C ARG A 125 -34.66 -19.73 -5.44
N LEU A 126 -33.81 -19.63 -4.43
CA LEU A 126 -33.55 -20.73 -3.50
C LEU A 126 -34.78 -21.02 -2.65
N GLU A 127 -35.45 -19.99 -2.11
CA GLU A 127 -36.71 -20.13 -1.38
C GLU A 127 -37.78 -20.85 -2.21
N ALA A 128 -38.02 -20.43 -3.45
CA ALA A 128 -38.99 -21.07 -4.33
C ALA A 128 -38.65 -22.55 -4.62
N ARG A 129 -37.36 -22.88 -4.75
CA ARG A 129 -36.92 -24.28 -4.91
C ARG A 129 -37.13 -25.08 -3.64
N ILE A 130 -36.89 -24.49 -2.47
CA ILE A 130 -37.13 -25.13 -1.17
C ILE A 130 -38.62 -25.40 -0.98
N ASP A 131 -39.50 -24.47 -1.36
CA ASP A 131 -40.96 -24.65 -1.26
C ASP A 131 -41.43 -25.78 -2.18
N GLN A 132 -40.96 -25.81 -3.43
CA GLN A 132 -41.28 -26.89 -4.37
C GLN A 132 -40.78 -28.25 -3.88
N LEU A 133 -39.57 -28.30 -3.33
CA LEU A 133 -39.01 -29.53 -2.80
C LEU A 133 -39.75 -29.98 -1.54
N SER A 134 -40.10 -29.04 -0.65
CA SER A 134 -40.91 -29.31 0.55
C SER A 134 -42.28 -29.86 0.18
N ALA A 135 -42.92 -29.30 -0.85
CA ALA A 135 -44.19 -29.80 -1.37
C ALA A 135 -44.04 -31.19 -2.02
N ALA A 136 -42.96 -31.45 -2.74
CA ALA A 136 -42.69 -32.75 -3.36
C ALA A 136 -42.36 -33.83 -2.33
N ILE A 137 -41.63 -33.50 -1.27
CA ILE A 137 -41.35 -34.38 -0.14
C ILE A 137 -42.63 -34.63 0.65
N GLY A 138 -43.45 -33.61 0.92
CA GLY A 138 -44.75 -33.79 1.57
C GLY A 138 -45.70 -34.71 0.77
N LYS A 139 -45.59 -34.70 -0.57
CA LYS A 139 -46.34 -35.61 -1.45
C LYS A 139 -45.78 -37.04 -1.50
N ARG A 140 -44.47 -37.24 -1.28
CA ARG A 140 -43.82 -38.58 -1.30
C ARG A 140 -43.71 -39.22 0.09
N GLY A 141 -43.60 -38.41 1.14
CA GLY A 141 -43.54 -38.81 2.54
C GLY A 141 -44.92 -38.91 3.15
N GLY A 142 -45.73 -39.87 2.69
CA GLY A 142 -46.98 -40.20 3.35
C GLY A 142 -46.73 -40.93 4.67
N SER A 143 -46.84 -40.23 5.80
CA SER A 143 -47.55 -40.70 7.02
C SER A 143 -47.32 -39.79 8.24
N LYS A 144 -48.36 -39.04 8.65
CA LYS A 144 -48.90 -39.06 10.03
C LYS A 144 -50.36 -38.54 10.00
N PRO A 145 -51.29 -39.13 10.76
CA PRO A 145 -52.68 -39.28 10.34
C PRO A 145 -53.53 -38.05 10.59
N ALA A 146 -54.65 -38.03 9.87
CA ALA A 146 -55.76 -37.11 10.07
C ALA A 146 -56.20 -37.09 11.55
N ALA A 147 -56.01 -35.95 12.22
CA ALA A 147 -56.82 -35.58 13.36
C ALA A 147 -58.02 -34.78 12.84
N ALA A 148 -59.17 -35.46 12.92
CA ALA A 148 -60.51 -35.07 12.52
C ALA A 148 -60.85 -33.57 12.56
N LYS A 149 -61.33 -33.05 11.43
CA LYS A 149 -62.25 -31.91 11.41
C LYS A 149 -63.52 -32.30 12.19
N ARG A 150 -63.67 -31.83 13.43
CA ARG A 150 -64.99 -31.75 14.07
C ARG A 150 -65.76 -30.62 13.38
N ALA A 151 -66.73 -30.98 12.54
CA ALA A 151 -67.77 -30.08 12.07
C ALA A 151 -68.80 -29.81 13.18
N PRO A 152 -69.55 -28.69 13.12
CA PRO A 152 -70.21 -28.08 14.27
C PRO A 152 -71.54 -28.77 14.58
N ARG A 153 -71.84 -28.99 15.87
CA ARG A 153 -73.15 -29.47 16.31
C ARG A 153 -73.99 -28.28 16.78
N LYS A 154 -74.93 -27.87 15.94
CA LYS A 154 -76.02 -26.93 16.27
C LYS A 154 -77.05 -27.66 17.16
N ARG A 155 -77.38 -27.10 18.32
CA ARG A 155 -78.63 -27.31 19.11
C ARG A 155 -78.79 -26.03 19.96
N ALA A 156 -79.69 -25.12 19.57
CA ALA A 156 -81.11 -25.06 19.92
C ALA A 156 -81.33 -24.30 21.25
N ALA A 157 -82.22 -23.32 21.18
CA ALA A 157 -82.59 -22.36 22.21
C ALA A 157 -83.19 -23.01 23.47
N GLY A 158 -83.04 -22.30 24.58
CA GLY A 158 -83.64 -22.50 25.89
C GLY A 158 -83.15 -21.39 26.81
#